data_AF-A0A7C3CQT6-F1
#
_entry.id   AF-A0A7C3CQT6-F1
#
_cell.length_a   1.000
_cell.length_b   1.000
_cell.length_c   1.000
_cell.angle_alpha   90.00
_cell.angle_beta   90.00
_cell.angle_gamma   90.00
#
_symmetry.space_group_name_H-M   'P 1'
#
loop_
_entity.id
_entity.type
_entity.pdbx_description
1 polymer ?
#
loop_
_entity_poly.entity_id
_entity_poly.type
_entity_poly.pdbx_seq_one_letter_code
_entity_poly.pdbx_strand_id
1 'polypeptide(L)'
;MESKRSLILQWIEQRRIDKNNTSEVLMSTSVIPNGLQWRAFIENLLMWLGGLSLAFSLMFFIAYNWEAMGRFAKFALVEAAIILCIIVYWKLGANKISAKISITMATILLGVLLALYGQTYQTGADPWQLFANWALLILPWAVVAQFATIWFIWIALLNLSLVLYFQASNFMFGMFFGNTENVFWVLFVFNSLVWISWELLADRFSWLEERWAIRLIAIASGFSISFLMLTFIFDNSSSKSMFVFFYFIWAAALYFVYRRLKYDLFMLAGLCLSGIVVITSFFAKALFDQHDSIGSF
;
A
#
# COMPACT_ATOMS: atom_id res chain seq x y z
N MET A 1 9.19 -4.22 -25.28
CA MET A 1 9.03 -5.63 -25.70
C MET A 1 7.54 -5.96 -25.65
N GLU A 2 6.93 -6.32 -26.77
CA GLU A 2 5.54 -6.79 -26.78
C GLU A 2 5.42 -8.09 -25.96
N SER A 3 4.37 -8.21 -25.17
CA SER A 3 4.11 -9.41 -24.37
C SER A 3 3.84 -10.59 -25.31
N LYS A 4 4.34 -11.78 -24.99
CA LYS A 4 4.02 -13.01 -25.75
C LYS A 4 2.50 -13.16 -25.96
N ARG A 5 1.72 -12.76 -24.95
CA ARG A 5 0.25 -12.72 -25.01
C ARG A 5 -0.28 -11.77 -26.09
N SER A 6 0.29 -10.57 -26.25
CA SER A 6 -0.18 -9.61 -27.27
C SER A 6 0.12 -10.10 -28.69
N LEU A 7 1.28 -10.74 -28.89
CA LEU A 7 1.64 -11.36 -30.18
C LEU A 7 0.68 -12.50 -30.56
N ILE A 8 0.32 -13.35 -29.59
CA ILE A 8 -0.61 -14.47 -29.84
C ILE A 8 -2.02 -13.96 -30.09
N LEU A 9 -2.46 -12.94 -29.36
CA LEU A 9 -3.76 -12.31 -29.60
C LEU A 9 -3.81 -11.68 -31.01
N GLN A 10 -2.73 -11.00 -31.45
CA GLN A 10 -2.63 -10.49 -32.82
C GLN A 10 -2.68 -11.62 -33.86
N TRP A 11 -2.05 -12.77 -33.62
CA TRP A 11 -2.11 -13.91 -34.56
C TRP A 11 -3.47 -14.60 -34.62
N ILE A 12 -4.20 -14.63 -33.51
CA ILE A 12 -5.60 -15.08 -33.46
C ILE A 12 -6.50 -14.09 -34.22
N GLU A 13 -6.29 -12.78 -34.02
CA GLU A 13 -7.05 -11.71 -34.68
C GLU A 13 -6.82 -11.69 -36.20
N GLN A 14 -5.60 -11.99 -36.64
CA GLN A 14 -5.23 -12.16 -38.05
C GLN A 14 -5.68 -13.52 -38.67
N ARG A 15 -6.47 -14.34 -37.95
CA ARG A 15 -6.93 -15.68 -38.36
C ARG A 15 -5.80 -16.64 -38.80
N ARG A 16 -4.58 -16.45 -38.29
CA ARG A 16 -3.45 -17.36 -38.58
C ARG A 16 -3.48 -18.63 -37.73
N ILE A 17 -4.31 -18.67 -36.69
CA ILE A 17 -4.52 -19.83 -35.81
C ILE A 17 -6.01 -20.18 -35.85
N ASP A 18 -6.32 -21.45 -36.14
CA ASP A 18 -7.70 -21.95 -36.18
C ASP A 18 -8.32 -21.94 -34.76
N LYS A 19 -9.60 -21.56 -34.65
CA LYS A 19 -10.29 -21.35 -33.36
C LYS A 19 -10.28 -22.62 -32.49
N ASN A 20 -10.28 -23.80 -33.10
CA ASN A 20 -10.30 -25.08 -32.41
C ASN A 20 -8.97 -25.45 -31.74
N ASN A 21 -7.83 -24.91 -32.21
CA ASN A 21 -6.50 -25.18 -31.65
C ASN A 21 -5.99 -24.04 -30.73
N THR A 22 -6.84 -23.04 -30.45
CA THR A 22 -6.44 -21.88 -29.62
C THR A 22 -6.06 -22.27 -28.19
N SER A 23 -6.73 -23.26 -27.59
CA SER A 23 -6.42 -23.77 -26.24
C SER A 23 -5.05 -24.43 -26.17
N GLU A 24 -4.69 -25.27 -27.15
CA GLU A 24 -3.37 -25.91 -27.23
C GLU A 24 -2.25 -24.91 -27.54
N VAL A 25 -2.51 -23.92 -28.40
CA VAL A 25 -1.54 -22.84 -28.68
C VAL A 25 -1.33 -21.96 -27.44
N LEU A 26 -2.39 -21.64 -26.69
CA LEU A 26 -2.30 -20.84 -25.45
C LEU A 26 -1.60 -21.59 -24.30
N MET A 27 -1.78 -22.92 -24.22
CA MET A 27 -1.07 -23.76 -23.25
C MET A 27 0.41 -23.94 -23.61
N SER A 28 0.72 -24.20 -24.89
CA SER A 28 2.11 -24.35 -25.35
C SER A 28 2.92 -23.05 -25.31
N THR A 29 2.26 -21.90 -25.40
CA THR A 29 2.90 -20.58 -25.29
C THR A 29 2.97 -20.05 -23.85
N SER A 30 2.57 -20.83 -22.84
CA SER A 30 2.54 -20.46 -21.41
C SER A 30 1.72 -19.19 -21.09
N VAL A 31 0.79 -18.83 -21.96
CA VAL A 31 -0.13 -17.70 -21.72
C VAL A 31 -1.19 -18.09 -20.69
N ILE A 32 -1.57 -19.36 -20.66
CA ILE A 32 -2.39 -19.95 -19.58
C ILE A 32 -1.43 -20.70 -18.65
N PRO A 33 -1.51 -20.47 -17.32
CA PRO A 33 -0.64 -21.15 -16.37
C PRO A 33 -0.85 -22.66 -16.41
N ASN A 34 0.23 -23.41 -16.63
CA ASN A 34 0.24 -24.88 -16.57
C ASN A 34 0.12 -25.36 -15.10
N GLY A 35 -0.24 -26.62 -14.87
CA GLY A 35 -0.36 -27.22 -13.53
C GLY A 35 0.89 -27.06 -12.66
N LEU A 36 2.09 -27.09 -13.27
CA LEU A 36 3.35 -26.81 -12.56
C LEU A 36 3.45 -25.36 -12.06
N GLN A 37 2.99 -24.39 -12.86
CA GLN A 37 3.00 -22.98 -12.47
C GLN A 37 1.95 -22.70 -11.39
N TRP A 38 0.77 -23.32 -11.49
CA TRP A 38 -0.23 -23.30 -10.43
C TRP A 38 0.28 -23.88 -9.13
N ARG A 39 0.96 -25.03 -9.19
CA ARG A 39 1.58 -25.65 -8.03
C ARG A 39 2.60 -24.72 -7.38
N ALA A 40 3.52 -24.15 -8.16
CA ALA A 40 4.52 -23.20 -7.63
C ALA A 40 3.87 -21.95 -7.01
N PHE A 41 2.80 -21.43 -7.63
CA PHE A 41 2.03 -20.33 -7.06
C PHE A 41 1.38 -20.70 -5.72
N ILE A 42 0.72 -21.86 -5.66
CA ILE A 42 0.07 -22.36 -4.44
C ILE A 42 1.11 -22.63 -3.35
N GLU A 43 2.25 -23.24 -3.67
CA GLU A 43 3.34 -23.46 -2.73
C GLU A 43 3.85 -22.13 -2.15
N ASN A 44 4.08 -21.13 -2.99
CA ASN A 44 4.49 -19.80 -2.52
C ASN A 44 3.41 -19.12 -1.66
N LEU A 45 2.15 -19.21 -2.08
CA LEU A 45 1.02 -18.65 -1.34
C LEU A 45 0.90 -19.30 0.05
N LEU A 46 0.98 -20.63 0.12
CA LEU A 46 0.92 -21.38 1.38
C LEU A 46 2.11 -21.07 2.28
N MET A 47 3.31 -20.87 1.72
CA MET A 47 4.47 -20.43 2.51
C MET A 47 4.24 -19.05 3.14
N TRP A 48 3.73 -18.08 2.37
CA TRP A 48 3.39 -16.75 2.90
C TRP A 48 2.31 -16.81 3.97
N LEU A 49 1.21 -17.52 3.71
CA LEU A 49 0.12 -17.70 4.68
C LEU A 49 0.60 -18.40 5.94
N GLY A 50 1.41 -19.45 5.82
CA GLY A 50 1.99 -20.17 6.95
C GLY A 50 2.88 -19.28 7.81
N GLY A 51 3.79 -18.53 7.18
CA GLY A 51 4.65 -17.59 7.90
C GLY A 51 3.88 -16.49 8.63
N LEU A 52 2.92 -15.86 7.95
CA LEU A 52 2.05 -14.84 8.57
C LEU A 52 1.20 -15.44 9.70
N SER A 53 0.65 -16.64 9.51
CA SER A 53 -0.12 -17.34 10.53
C SER A 53 0.71 -17.62 11.78
N LEU A 54 2.01 -17.94 11.64
CA LEU A 54 2.90 -18.12 12.79
C LEU A 54 3.12 -16.81 13.56
N ALA A 55 3.33 -15.69 12.85
CA ALA A 55 3.47 -14.38 13.49
C ALA A 55 2.20 -13.98 14.25
N PHE A 56 1.02 -14.17 13.65
CA PHE A 56 -0.26 -13.88 14.30
C PHE A 56 -0.60 -14.87 15.42
N SER A 57 -0.25 -16.15 15.26
CA SER A 57 -0.41 -17.15 16.32
C SER A 57 0.37 -16.74 17.58
N LEU A 58 1.60 -16.24 17.42
CA LEU A 58 2.39 -15.74 18.56
C LEU A 58 1.71 -14.54 19.23
N MET A 59 1.23 -13.58 18.44
CA MET A 59 0.51 -12.41 18.94
C MET A 59 -0.74 -12.81 19.73
N PHE A 60 -1.58 -13.69 19.17
CA PHE A 60 -2.78 -14.16 19.85
C PHE A 60 -2.48 -15.04 21.07
N PHE A 61 -1.43 -15.85 21.01
CA PHE A 61 -1.00 -16.64 22.16
C PHE A 61 -0.64 -15.74 23.36
N ILE A 62 0.09 -14.66 23.14
CA ILE A 62 0.43 -13.69 24.18
C ILE A 62 -0.81 -12.96 24.70
N ALA A 63 -1.69 -12.53 23.78
CA ALA A 63 -2.93 -11.84 24.15
C ALA A 63 -3.84 -12.74 25.00
N TYR A 64 -3.99 -14.01 24.64
CA TYR A 64 -4.78 -14.98 25.38
C TYR A 64 -4.17 -15.30 26.75
N ASN A 65 -2.85 -15.48 26.83
CA ASN A 65 -2.15 -15.80 28.08
C ASN A 65 -1.70 -14.55 28.86
N TRP A 66 -2.32 -13.39 28.62
CA TRP A 66 -1.83 -12.12 29.15
C TRP A 66 -1.75 -12.09 30.67
N GLU A 67 -2.77 -12.58 31.38
CA GLU A 67 -2.78 -12.59 32.85
C GLU A 67 -1.89 -13.71 33.44
N ALA A 68 -1.80 -14.84 32.75
CA ALA A 68 -1.06 -16.02 33.22
C ALA A 68 0.46 -15.89 33.03
N MET A 69 0.94 -15.13 32.04
CA MET A 69 2.36 -14.97 31.77
C MET A 69 2.97 -13.77 32.51
N GLY A 70 4.11 -13.99 33.18
CA GLY A 70 4.92 -12.91 33.71
C GLY A 70 5.50 -12.02 32.60
N ARG A 71 5.72 -10.73 32.88
CA ARG A 71 6.25 -9.75 31.90
C ARG A 71 7.51 -10.24 31.17
N PHE A 72 8.47 -10.80 31.91
CA PHE A 72 9.73 -11.28 31.34
C PHE A 72 9.52 -12.43 30.36
N ALA A 73 8.57 -13.34 30.66
CA ALA A 73 8.25 -14.44 29.75
C ALA A 73 7.63 -13.91 28.44
N LYS A 74 6.77 -12.89 28.52
CA LYS A 74 6.18 -12.26 27.33
C LYS A 74 7.25 -11.63 26.42
N PHE A 75 8.13 -10.80 26.99
CA PHE A 75 9.22 -10.16 26.25
C PHE A 75 10.19 -11.20 25.68
N ALA A 76 10.68 -12.13 26.51
CA ALA A 76 11.63 -13.15 26.09
C ALA A 76 11.10 -14.01 24.93
N LEU A 77 9.80 -14.35 24.95
CA LEU A 77 9.17 -15.14 23.90
C LEU A 77 9.13 -14.37 22.56
N VAL A 78 8.76 -13.09 22.58
CA VAL A 78 8.74 -12.26 21.35
C VAL A 78 10.16 -12.00 20.83
N GLU A 79 11.09 -11.63 21.71
CA GLU A 79 12.49 -11.36 21.35
C GLU A 79 13.18 -12.61 20.80
N ALA A 80 12.97 -13.78 21.43
CA ALA A 80 13.49 -15.05 20.92
C ALA A 80 12.93 -15.39 19.54
N ALA A 81 11.64 -15.13 19.30
CA ALA A 81 11.03 -15.34 17.99
C ALA A 81 11.60 -14.38 16.92
N ILE A 82 11.84 -13.12 17.27
CA ILE A 82 12.51 -12.14 16.38
C ILE A 82 13.92 -12.60 16.04
N ILE A 83 14.72 -12.99 17.04
CA ILE A 83 16.09 -13.48 16.85
C ILE A 83 16.09 -14.72 15.95
N LEU A 84 15.18 -15.66 16.17
CA LEU A 84 15.04 -16.85 15.34
C LEU A 84 14.74 -16.48 13.88
N CYS A 85 13.83 -15.52 13.65
CA CYS A 85 13.54 -15.04 12.30
C CYS A 85 14.77 -14.39 11.63
N ILE A 86 15.53 -13.59 12.37
CA ILE A 86 16.76 -12.97 11.83
C ILE A 86 17.81 -14.03 11.50
N ILE A 87 17.98 -15.06 12.35
CA ILE A 87 18.90 -16.18 12.10
C ILE A 87 18.47 -16.95 10.86
N VAL A 88 17.17 -17.24 10.70
CA VAL A 88 16.62 -17.93 9.53
C VAL A 88 16.84 -17.11 8.26
N TYR A 89 16.58 -15.81 8.29
CA TYR A 89 16.86 -14.90 7.18
C TYR A 89 18.34 -14.96 6.77
N TRP A 90 19.25 -14.86 7.75
CA TRP A 90 20.69 -14.88 7.48
C TRP A 90 21.18 -16.22 6.92
N LYS A 91 20.71 -17.34 7.48
CA LYS A 91 21.09 -18.69 7.03
C LYS A 91 20.56 -19.04 5.63
N LEU A 92 19.35 -18.58 5.29
CA LEU A 92 18.72 -18.91 4.02
C LEU A 92 19.17 -18.01 2.86
N GLY A 93 19.64 -16.81 3.18
CA GLY A 93 20.07 -15.81 2.22
C GLY A 93 18.89 -15.03 1.60
N ALA A 94 19.10 -13.73 1.36
CA ALA A 94 18.07 -12.76 1.00
C ALA A 94 17.22 -13.11 -0.24
N ASN A 95 17.76 -13.92 -1.16
CA ASN A 95 17.09 -14.27 -2.41
C ASN A 95 15.96 -15.30 -2.24
N LYS A 96 15.96 -16.10 -1.16
CA LYS A 96 14.94 -17.12 -0.95
C LYS A 96 13.64 -16.53 -0.42
N ILE A 97 12.50 -17.03 -0.91
CA ILE A 97 11.17 -16.63 -0.44
C ILE A 97 11.02 -16.85 1.06
N SER A 98 11.50 -17.99 1.57
CA SER A 98 11.49 -18.29 3.01
C SER A 98 12.27 -17.26 3.84
N ALA A 99 13.37 -16.71 3.33
CA ALA A 99 14.09 -15.63 4.01
C ALA A 99 13.24 -14.35 4.01
N LYS A 100 12.65 -13.97 2.87
CA LYS A 100 11.74 -12.81 2.76
C LYS A 100 10.54 -12.90 3.70
N ILE A 101 9.95 -14.09 3.83
CA ILE A 101 8.88 -14.36 4.81
C ILE A 101 9.40 -14.16 6.23
N SER A 102 10.57 -14.72 6.54
CA SER A 102 11.15 -14.64 7.89
C SER A 102 11.46 -13.21 8.33
N ILE A 103 12.06 -12.38 7.47
CA ILE A 103 12.30 -10.96 7.80
C ILE A 103 10.98 -10.16 7.89
N THR A 104 9.97 -10.53 7.11
CA THR A 104 8.62 -9.93 7.22
C THR A 104 7.97 -10.29 8.56
N MET A 105 8.09 -11.55 9.00
CA MET A 105 7.63 -11.97 10.33
C MET A 105 8.36 -11.21 11.44
N ALA A 106 9.69 -11.08 11.37
CA ALA A 106 10.46 -10.27 12.32
C ALA A 106 9.95 -8.82 12.38
N THR A 107 9.64 -8.23 11.22
CA THR A 107 9.10 -6.86 11.10
C THR A 107 7.76 -6.72 11.83
N ILE A 108 6.85 -7.69 11.68
CA ILE A 108 5.56 -7.75 12.38
C ILE A 108 5.76 -7.93 13.89
N LEU A 109 6.60 -8.89 14.28
CA LEU A 109 6.89 -9.19 15.68
C LEU A 109 7.56 -8.02 16.41
N LEU A 110 8.33 -7.19 15.72
CA LEU A 110 8.84 -5.94 16.29
C LEU A 110 7.69 -4.97 16.64
N GLY A 111 6.65 -4.87 15.82
CA GLY A 111 5.43 -4.13 16.15
C GLY A 111 4.73 -4.71 17.37
N VAL A 112 4.64 -6.04 17.47
CA VAL A 112 4.11 -6.74 18.66
C VAL A 112 4.93 -6.40 19.89
N LEU A 113 6.26 -6.39 19.80
CA LEU A 113 7.16 -6.03 20.90
C LEU A 113 6.94 -4.59 21.39
N LEU A 114 6.82 -3.63 20.45
CA LEU A 114 6.55 -2.23 20.77
C LEU A 114 5.17 -2.05 21.43
N ALA A 115 4.14 -2.73 20.92
CA ALA A 115 2.81 -2.73 21.53
C ALA A 115 2.83 -3.35 22.93
N LEU A 116 3.56 -4.45 23.10
CA LEU A 116 3.72 -5.12 24.39
C LEU A 116 4.41 -4.22 25.41
N TYR A 117 5.42 -3.47 24.98
CA TYR A 117 6.09 -2.47 25.79
C TYR A 117 5.14 -1.35 26.24
N GLY A 118 4.40 -0.76 25.28
CA GLY A 118 3.42 0.30 25.59
C GLY A 118 2.33 -0.16 26.57
N GLN A 119 1.83 -1.39 26.41
CA GLN A 119 0.80 -1.96 27.29
C GLN A 119 1.34 -2.33 28.68
N THR A 120 2.53 -2.92 28.75
CA THR A 120 3.11 -3.40 30.03
C THR A 120 3.54 -2.25 30.92
N TYR A 121 4.11 -1.19 30.33
CA TYR A 121 4.65 -0.06 31.09
C TYR A 121 3.76 1.19 31.06
N GLN A 122 2.58 1.11 30.42
CA GLN A 122 1.61 2.20 30.31
C GLN A 122 2.28 3.54 30.00
N THR A 123 3.08 3.57 28.94
CA THR A 123 3.98 4.69 28.65
C THR A 123 3.28 6.00 28.33
N GLY A 124 1.94 6.04 28.32
CA GLY A 124 1.12 7.21 28.01
C GLY A 124 1.39 7.80 26.62
N ALA A 125 2.19 7.11 25.80
CA ALA A 125 2.64 7.60 24.51
C ALA A 125 1.50 7.53 23.50
N ASP A 126 1.36 8.59 22.71
CA ASP A 126 0.36 8.62 21.65
C ASP A 126 0.56 7.46 20.65
N PRO A 127 -0.53 6.88 20.10
CA PRO A 127 -0.44 5.80 19.13
C PRO A 127 0.48 6.11 17.92
N TRP A 128 0.55 7.37 17.48
CA TRP A 128 1.37 7.76 16.34
C TRP A 128 2.88 7.54 16.58
N GLN A 129 3.34 7.70 17.83
CA GLN A 129 4.75 7.52 18.20
C GLN A 129 5.17 6.06 18.10
N LEU A 130 4.27 5.13 18.43
CA LEU A 130 4.52 3.69 18.29
C LEU A 130 4.83 3.35 16.84
N PHE A 131 3.99 3.80 15.90
CA PHE A 131 4.19 3.52 14.47
C PHE A 131 5.38 4.29 13.88
N ALA A 132 5.66 5.50 14.34
CA ALA A 132 6.87 6.25 13.94
C ALA A 132 8.15 5.52 14.37
N ASN A 133 8.22 5.11 15.64
CA ASN A 133 9.36 4.36 16.18
C ASN A 133 9.49 3.00 15.51
N TRP A 134 8.37 2.34 15.19
CA TRP A 134 8.39 1.11 14.42
C TRP A 134 8.99 1.33 13.03
N ALA A 135 8.54 2.35 12.30
CA ALA A 135 9.11 2.69 11.00
C ALA A 135 10.63 3.00 11.10
N LEU A 136 11.04 3.75 12.12
CA LEU A 136 12.45 4.07 12.35
C LEU A 136 13.29 2.82 12.59
N LEU A 137 12.82 1.90 13.44
CA LEU A 137 13.57 0.69 13.79
C LEU A 137 13.67 -0.33 12.64
N ILE A 138 12.69 -0.38 11.74
CA ILE A 138 12.73 -1.29 10.59
C ILE A 138 13.46 -0.71 9.38
N LEU A 139 13.82 0.58 9.38
CA LEU A 139 14.50 1.22 8.27
C LEU A 139 15.81 0.50 7.90
N PRO A 140 16.72 0.15 8.84
CA PRO A 140 17.91 -0.63 8.51
C PRO A 140 17.56 -1.99 7.89
N TRP A 141 16.46 -2.61 8.32
CA TRP A 141 16.02 -3.90 7.79
C TRP A 141 15.48 -3.76 6.37
N ALA A 142 14.75 -2.69 6.06
CA ALA A 142 14.30 -2.38 4.71
C ALA A 142 15.48 -2.19 3.73
N VAL A 143 16.53 -1.49 4.18
CA VAL A 143 17.76 -1.28 3.41
C VAL A 143 18.50 -2.59 3.17
N VAL A 144 18.69 -3.41 4.21
CA VAL A 144 19.43 -4.69 4.10
C VAL A 144 18.66 -5.75 3.32
N ALA A 145 17.33 -5.81 3.48
CA ALA A 145 16.51 -6.83 2.84
C ALA A 145 16.36 -6.63 1.33
N GLN A 146 16.54 -5.40 0.84
CA GLN A 146 16.40 -5.05 -0.59
C GLN A 146 15.15 -5.69 -1.19
N PHE A 147 14.01 -5.50 -0.51
CA PHE A 147 12.77 -6.17 -0.83
C PHE A 147 11.59 -5.20 -0.75
N ALA A 148 10.84 -5.08 -1.85
CA ALA A 148 9.74 -4.13 -2.00
C ALA A 148 8.70 -4.21 -0.87
N THR A 149 8.39 -5.40 -0.36
CA THR A 149 7.38 -5.57 0.71
C THR A 149 7.78 -4.89 2.01
N ILE A 150 9.06 -4.91 2.42
CA ILE A 150 9.47 -4.25 3.66
C ILE A 150 9.43 -2.74 3.51
N TRP A 151 9.85 -2.22 2.35
CA TRP A 151 9.70 -0.81 2.02
C TRP A 151 8.23 -0.37 1.97
N PHE A 152 7.35 -1.20 1.43
CA PHE A 152 5.91 -0.96 1.46
C PHE A 152 5.37 -0.91 2.90
N ILE A 153 5.74 -1.87 3.76
CA ILE A 153 5.38 -1.84 5.19
C ILE A 153 5.90 -0.56 5.85
N TRP A 154 7.14 -0.17 5.56
CA TRP A 154 7.74 1.06 6.09
C TRP A 154 6.95 2.33 5.68
N ILE A 155 6.60 2.45 4.39
CA ILE A 155 5.76 3.55 3.89
C ILE A 155 4.36 3.51 4.54
N ALA A 156 3.77 2.33 4.71
CA ALA A 156 2.47 2.17 5.35
C ALA A 156 2.51 2.62 6.82
N LEU A 157 3.56 2.28 7.57
CA LEU A 157 3.76 2.72 8.94
C LEU A 157 3.90 4.24 9.04
N LEU A 158 4.63 4.87 8.12
CA LEU A 158 4.74 6.33 8.07
C LEU A 158 3.41 7.00 7.75
N ASN A 159 2.66 6.48 6.77
CA ASN A 159 1.32 6.98 6.46
C ASN A 159 0.39 6.87 7.68
N LEU A 160 0.39 5.72 8.36
CA LEU A 160 -0.42 5.50 9.56
C LEU A 160 0.01 6.43 10.70
N SER A 161 1.31 6.61 10.90
CA SER A 161 1.84 7.54 11.89
C SER A 161 1.41 8.98 11.61
N LEU A 162 1.46 9.44 10.36
CA LEU A 162 0.99 10.77 9.97
C LEU A 162 -0.51 10.95 10.26
N VAL A 163 -1.36 9.99 9.86
CA VAL A 163 -2.81 10.05 10.14
C VAL A 163 -3.07 10.18 11.64
N LEU A 164 -2.44 9.32 12.44
CA LEU A 164 -2.61 9.32 13.89
C LEU A 164 -2.02 10.57 14.55
N TYR A 165 -0.93 11.10 14.01
CA TYR A 165 -0.28 12.32 14.51
C TYR A 165 -1.24 13.50 14.40
N PHE A 166 -1.87 13.70 13.25
CA PHE A 166 -2.83 14.78 13.06
C PHE A 166 -4.14 14.55 13.83
N GLN A 167 -4.57 13.30 14.00
CA GLN A 167 -5.72 12.97 14.84
C GLN A 167 -5.46 13.31 16.32
N ALA A 168 -4.26 13.04 16.82
CA ALA A 168 -3.85 13.37 18.19
C ALA A 168 -3.54 14.87 18.37
N SER A 169 -2.90 15.50 17.39
CA SER A 169 -2.47 16.91 17.42
C SER A 169 -3.60 17.91 17.12
N ASN A 170 -4.86 17.46 17.15
CA ASN A 170 -6.08 18.26 16.96
C ASN A 170 -6.11 19.57 17.77
N PHE A 171 -5.29 19.69 18.82
CA PHE A 171 -5.18 20.86 19.68
C PHE A 171 -4.23 21.97 19.18
N MET A 172 -3.14 21.67 18.46
CA MET A 172 -2.06 22.64 18.19
C MET A 172 -2.13 23.29 16.79
N PHE A 173 -2.59 22.56 15.76
CA PHE A 173 -2.59 23.04 14.36
C PHE A 173 -3.96 23.51 13.83
N GLY A 174 -5.04 23.36 14.61
CA GLY A 174 -6.41 23.73 14.21
C GLY A 174 -6.67 25.22 13.99
N MET A 175 -5.68 26.08 14.23
CA MET A 175 -5.84 27.53 14.09
C MET A 175 -5.65 28.05 12.66
N PHE A 176 -5.00 27.31 11.75
CA PHE A 176 -4.64 27.82 10.43
C PHE A 176 -5.32 27.16 9.23
N PHE A 177 -5.74 25.89 9.33
CA PHE A 177 -6.36 25.14 8.23
C PHE A 177 -7.27 24.04 8.80
N GLY A 178 -8.39 23.72 8.14
CA GLY A 178 -9.30 22.67 8.58
C GLY A 178 -8.57 21.34 8.78
N ASN A 179 -8.58 20.82 10.01
CA ASN A 179 -7.68 19.74 10.47
C ASN A 179 -7.70 18.49 9.59
N THR A 180 -8.85 18.13 9.01
CA THR A 180 -8.97 16.96 8.13
C THR A 180 -8.25 17.14 6.80
N GLU A 181 -8.30 18.35 6.24
CA GLU A 181 -7.71 18.66 4.92
C GLU A 181 -6.18 18.62 4.97
N ASN A 182 -5.59 19.09 6.08
CA ASN A 182 -4.14 19.07 6.28
C ASN A 182 -3.56 17.65 6.19
N VAL A 183 -4.25 16.67 6.77
CA VAL A 183 -3.82 15.26 6.71
C VAL A 183 -3.74 14.81 5.27
N PHE A 184 -4.80 15.05 4.49
CA PHE A 184 -4.83 14.62 3.10
C PHE A 184 -3.83 15.37 2.22
N TRP A 185 -3.53 16.64 2.50
CA TRP A 185 -2.45 17.36 1.83
C TRP A 185 -1.09 16.75 2.12
N VAL A 186 -0.78 16.48 3.39
CA VAL A 186 0.49 15.89 3.79
C VAL A 186 0.63 14.47 3.22
N LEU A 187 -0.43 13.66 3.28
CA LEU A 187 -0.46 12.32 2.68
C LEU A 187 -0.30 12.40 1.15
N PHE A 188 -0.96 13.35 0.49
CA PHE A 188 -0.83 13.53 -0.95
C PHE A 188 0.61 13.86 -1.33
N VAL A 189 1.21 14.86 -0.68
CA VAL A 189 2.60 15.28 -0.95
C VAL A 189 3.55 14.14 -0.64
N PHE A 190 3.43 13.52 0.53
CA PHE A 190 4.28 12.41 0.95
C PHE A 190 4.21 11.23 -0.03
N ASN A 191 3.02 10.71 -0.33
CA ASN A 191 2.86 9.57 -1.23
C ASN A 191 3.25 9.92 -2.67
N SER A 192 3.03 11.16 -3.12
CA SER A 192 3.45 11.57 -4.46
C SER A 192 4.98 11.66 -4.58
N LEU A 193 5.66 12.17 -3.56
CA LEU A 193 7.13 12.19 -3.51
C LEU A 193 7.71 10.78 -3.45
N VAL A 194 7.12 9.90 -2.63
CA VAL A 194 7.51 8.49 -2.56
C VAL A 194 7.27 7.81 -3.90
N TRP A 195 6.12 8.05 -4.54
CA TRP A 195 5.79 7.51 -5.86
C TRP A 195 6.80 7.93 -6.92
N ILE A 196 7.11 9.23 -7.03
CA ILE A 196 8.12 9.75 -7.97
C ILE A 196 9.50 9.16 -7.68
N SER A 197 9.91 9.16 -6.40
CA SER A 197 11.20 8.60 -5.99
C SER A 197 11.31 7.13 -6.35
N TRP A 198 10.25 6.35 -6.12
CA TRP A 198 10.22 4.93 -6.44
C TRP A 198 10.31 4.70 -7.94
N GLU A 199 9.56 5.46 -8.76
CA GLU A 199 9.58 5.33 -10.22
C GLU A 199 10.98 5.65 -10.81
N LEU A 200 11.69 6.63 -10.23
CA LEU A 200 13.07 6.99 -10.63
C LEU A 200 14.10 5.96 -10.17
N LEU A 201 13.90 5.34 -9.01
CA LEU A 201 14.81 4.37 -8.43
C LEU A 201 14.56 2.95 -8.94
N ALA A 202 13.36 2.63 -9.42
CA ALA A 202 13.01 1.34 -10.00
C ALA A 202 13.86 1.01 -11.23
N ASP A 203 14.26 2.03 -12.01
CA ASP A 203 15.15 1.84 -13.16
C ASP A 203 16.61 1.56 -12.73
N ARG A 204 16.98 1.82 -11.46
CA ARG A 204 18.33 1.60 -10.91
C ARG A 204 18.46 0.35 -10.05
N PHE A 205 17.39 -0.03 -9.36
CA PHE A 205 17.40 -1.13 -8.39
C PHE A 205 16.35 -2.19 -8.76
N SER A 206 16.81 -3.38 -9.13
CA SER A 206 15.94 -4.49 -9.59
C SER A 206 14.90 -4.92 -8.55
N TRP A 207 15.16 -4.75 -7.27
CA TRP A 207 14.22 -5.09 -6.21
C TRP A 207 13.06 -4.09 -6.03
N LEU A 208 13.16 -2.90 -6.64
CA LEU A 208 12.10 -1.89 -6.71
C LEU A 208 11.24 -2.03 -7.99
N GLU A 209 11.62 -2.89 -8.92
CA GLU A 209 10.94 -3.09 -10.21
C GLU A 209 9.51 -3.64 -10.06
N GLU A 210 9.21 -4.23 -8.91
CA GLU A 210 7.91 -4.79 -8.57
C GLU A 210 6.78 -3.74 -8.63
N ARG A 211 6.08 -3.71 -9.76
CA ARG A 211 5.07 -2.68 -10.09
C ARG A 211 3.89 -2.63 -9.12
N TRP A 212 3.58 -3.72 -8.42
CA TRP A 212 2.47 -3.76 -7.48
C TRP A 212 2.65 -2.73 -6.34
N ALA A 213 3.88 -2.50 -5.88
CA ALA A 213 4.17 -1.55 -4.81
C ALA A 213 3.91 -0.11 -5.26
N ILE A 214 4.44 0.27 -6.43
CA ILE A 214 4.23 1.59 -7.05
C ILE A 214 2.73 1.87 -7.24
N ARG A 215 1.97 0.86 -7.71
CA ARG A 215 0.52 0.95 -7.90
C ARG A 215 -0.22 1.24 -6.60
N LEU A 216 0.14 0.60 -5.49
CA LEU A 216 -0.49 0.87 -4.19
C LEU A 216 -0.14 2.27 -3.66
N ILE A 217 1.09 2.74 -3.85
CA ILE A 217 1.50 4.09 -3.45
C ILE A 217 0.77 5.15 -4.29
N ALA A 218 0.60 4.92 -5.59
CA ALA A 218 -0.17 5.79 -6.47
C ALA A 218 -1.66 5.81 -6.09
N ILE A 219 -2.24 4.68 -5.65
CA ILE A 219 -3.59 4.65 -5.09
C ILE A 219 -3.67 5.51 -3.82
N ALA A 220 -2.69 5.43 -2.91
CA ALA A 220 -2.69 6.25 -1.70
C ALA A 220 -2.66 7.74 -2.04
N SER A 221 -1.77 8.17 -2.95
CA SER A 221 -1.71 9.54 -3.47
C SER A 221 -3.03 9.97 -4.14
N GLY A 222 -3.57 9.12 -5.02
CA GLY A 222 -4.82 9.36 -5.74
C GLY A 222 -6.03 9.47 -4.82
N PHE A 223 -6.10 8.62 -3.78
CA PHE A 223 -7.13 8.68 -2.76
C PHE A 223 -7.06 10.00 -1.99
N SER A 224 -5.87 10.43 -1.57
CA SER A 224 -5.70 11.70 -0.84
C SER A 224 -6.16 12.92 -1.64
N ILE A 225 -5.76 13.03 -2.91
CA ILE A 225 -6.15 14.17 -3.75
C ILE A 225 -7.61 14.10 -4.20
N SER A 226 -8.15 12.90 -4.42
CA SER A 226 -9.58 12.74 -4.74
C SER A 226 -10.44 13.11 -3.54
N PHE A 227 -10.02 12.77 -2.31
CA PHE A 227 -10.73 13.17 -1.11
C PHE A 227 -10.72 14.70 -0.94
N LEU A 228 -9.59 15.37 -1.17
CA LEU A 228 -9.54 16.84 -1.21
C LEU A 228 -10.47 17.43 -2.28
N MET A 229 -10.53 16.82 -3.46
CA MET A 229 -11.48 17.26 -4.49
C MET A 229 -12.94 17.10 -4.04
N LEU A 230 -13.27 16.04 -3.30
CA LEU A 230 -14.60 15.86 -2.72
C LEU A 230 -14.91 16.92 -1.66
N THR A 231 -13.95 17.29 -0.79
CA THR A 231 -14.18 18.36 0.19
C THR A 231 -14.39 19.72 -0.48
N PHE A 232 -13.71 19.99 -1.59
CA PHE A 232 -13.99 21.17 -2.44
C PHE A 232 -15.39 21.11 -3.04
N ILE A 233 -15.83 19.95 -3.53
CA ILE A 233 -17.17 19.81 -4.12
C ILE A 233 -18.22 20.11 -3.06
N PHE A 234 -18.17 19.47 -1.88
CA PHE A 234 -19.24 19.58 -0.89
C PHE A 234 -19.19 20.85 -0.02
N ASP A 235 -18.04 21.48 0.17
CA ASP A 235 -17.91 22.71 0.96
C ASP A 235 -17.94 23.97 0.06
N ASN A 236 -18.83 24.92 0.33
CA ASN A 236 -19.01 26.15 -0.45
C ASN A 236 -17.98 27.25 -0.16
N SER A 237 -16.91 26.98 0.58
CA SER A 237 -15.85 27.95 0.83
C SER A 237 -14.99 28.25 -0.41
N SER A 238 -15.00 29.50 -0.86
CA SER A 238 -14.25 29.96 -2.04
C SER A 238 -12.72 29.87 -1.89
N SER A 239 -12.20 29.58 -0.70
CA SER A 239 -10.76 29.48 -0.39
C SER A 239 -10.11 28.18 -0.86
N LYS A 240 -10.86 27.22 -1.42
CA LYS A 240 -10.39 25.86 -1.75
C LYS A 240 -10.04 25.63 -3.22
N SER A 241 -9.90 26.69 -4.02
CA SER A 241 -9.58 26.61 -5.46
C SER A 241 -8.26 25.86 -5.76
N MET A 242 -7.33 25.85 -4.80
CA MET A 242 -6.07 25.11 -4.90
C MET A 242 -6.31 23.59 -5.08
N PHE A 243 -7.41 23.04 -4.56
CA PHE A 243 -7.65 21.58 -4.54
C PHE A 243 -7.85 21.07 -5.98
N VAL A 244 -8.63 21.83 -6.75
CA VAL A 244 -8.89 21.60 -8.18
C VAL A 244 -7.58 21.65 -8.99
N PHE A 245 -6.74 22.65 -8.73
CA PHE A 245 -5.48 22.82 -9.43
C PHE A 245 -4.54 21.62 -9.25
N PHE A 246 -4.32 21.17 -8.01
CA PHE A 246 -3.45 20.02 -7.75
C PHE A 246 -4.06 18.70 -8.23
N TYR A 247 -5.39 18.55 -8.18
CA TYR A 247 -6.07 17.39 -8.76
C TYR A 247 -5.79 17.26 -10.25
N PHE A 248 -5.95 18.34 -11.02
CA PHE A 248 -5.68 18.32 -12.47
C PHE A 248 -4.20 18.13 -12.79
N ILE A 249 -3.28 18.71 -11.99
CA ILE A 249 -1.84 18.44 -12.14
C ILE A 249 -1.54 16.95 -11.93
N TRP A 250 -2.06 16.37 -10.84
CA TRP A 250 -1.87 14.96 -10.55
C TRP A 250 -2.44 14.07 -11.66
N ALA A 251 -3.66 14.34 -12.10
CA ALA A 251 -4.32 13.62 -13.18
C ALA A 251 -3.54 13.72 -14.50
N ALA A 252 -3.09 14.92 -14.87
CA ALA A 252 -2.30 15.15 -16.08
C ALA A 252 -0.93 14.46 -16.02
N ALA A 253 -0.25 14.52 -14.87
CA ALA A 253 1.03 13.86 -14.66
C ALA A 253 0.88 12.32 -14.76
N LEU A 254 -0.10 11.75 -14.06
CA LEU A 254 -0.37 10.31 -14.10
C LEU A 254 -0.74 9.86 -15.52
N TYR A 255 -1.64 10.59 -16.19
CA TYR A 255 -1.99 10.33 -17.58
C TYR A 255 -0.76 10.39 -18.50
N PHE A 256 0.03 11.46 -18.43
CA PHE A 256 1.18 11.63 -19.30
C PHE A 256 2.22 10.51 -19.10
N VAL A 257 2.60 10.24 -17.86
CA VAL A 257 3.58 9.20 -17.52
C VAL A 257 3.07 7.83 -17.96
N TYR A 258 1.85 7.44 -17.58
CA TYR A 258 1.36 6.07 -17.81
C TYR A 258 0.67 5.85 -19.16
N ARG A 259 0.40 6.90 -19.94
CA ARG A 259 -0.07 6.77 -21.33
C ARG A 259 1.07 6.90 -22.34
N ARG A 260 2.05 7.78 -22.10
CA ARG A 260 3.08 8.11 -23.11
C ARG A 260 4.45 7.50 -22.80
N LEU A 261 4.86 7.44 -21.53
CA LEU A 261 6.21 6.97 -21.17
C LEU A 261 6.23 5.49 -20.81
N LYS A 262 5.37 5.06 -19.88
CA LYS A 262 5.34 3.69 -19.35
C LYS A 262 3.90 3.18 -19.33
N TYR A 263 3.46 2.48 -20.38
CA TYR A 263 2.08 2.02 -20.47
C TYR A 263 1.70 1.10 -19.29
N ASP A 264 0.82 1.57 -18.39
CA ASP A 264 0.28 0.77 -17.29
C ASP A 264 -1.25 0.97 -17.19
N LEU A 265 -1.99 -0.07 -17.58
CA LEU A 265 -3.46 -0.05 -17.60
C LEU A 265 -4.05 0.13 -16.20
N PHE A 266 -3.39 -0.39 -15.15
CA PHE A 266 -3.89 -0.29 -13.79
C PHE A 266 -3.94 1.17 -13.32
N MET A 267 -2.87 1.92 -13.62
CA MET A 267 -2.78 3.34 -13.26
C MET A 267 -3.82 4.17 -14.00
N LEU A 268 -3.99 3.92 -15.31
CA LEU A 268 -5.01 4.62 -16.11
C LEU A 268 -6.43 4.27 -15.65
N ALA A 269 -6.70 3.01 -15.28
CA ALA A 269 -7.98 2.61 -14.70
C ALA A 269 -8.24 3.30 -13.35
N GLY A 270 -7.22 3.41 -12.50
CA GLY A 270 -7.29 4.16 -11.25
C GLY A 270 -7.59 5.64 -11.45
N LEU A 271 -7.00 6.26 -12.49
CA LEU A 271 -7.33 7.63 -12.88
C LEU A 271 -8.79 7.78 -13.33
N CYS A 272 -9.27 6.86 -14.17
CA CYS A 272 -10.67 6.85 -14.59
C CYS A 272 -11.61 6.68 -13.39
N LEU A 273 -11.29 5.79 -12.45
CA LEU A 273 -12.05 5.60 -11.21
C LEU A 273 -12.16 6.91 -10.42
N SER A 274 -11.02 7.59 -10.20
CA SER A 274 -10.98 8.89 -9.53
C SER A 274 -11.86 9.92 -10.25
N GLY A 275 -11.75 10.01 -11.58
CA GLY A 275 -12.58 10.91 -12.38
C GLY A 275 -14.07 10.61 -12.29
N ILE A 276 -14.46 9.33 -12.33
CA ILE A 276 -15.85 8.90 -12.13
C ILE A 276 -16.37 9.38 -10.78
N VAL A 277 -15.62 9.14 -9.69
CA VAL A 277 -16.01 9.56 -8.33
C VAL A 277 -16.20 11.09 -8.25
N VAL A 278 -15.27 11.87 -8.79
CA VAL A 278 -15.35 13.34 -8.76
C VAL A 278 -16.56 13.84 -9.56
N ILE A 279 -16.78 13.31 -10.76
CA ILE A 279 -17.89 13.71 -11.63
C ILE A 279 -19.24 13.32 -11.01
N THR A 280 -19.37 12.09 -10.50
CA THR A 280 -20.63 11.66 -9.89
C THR A 280 -20.94 12.44 -8.62
N SER A 281 -19.94 12.76 -7.80
CA SER A 281 -20.14 13.62 -6.62
C SER A 281 -20.52 15.05 -6.99
N PHE A 282 -19.96 15.61 -8.07
CA PHE A 282 -20.37 16.92 -8.57
C PHE A 282 -21.83 16.93 -9.04
N PHE A 283 -22.25 15.93 -9.82
CA PHE A 283 -23.65 15.77 -10.22
C PHE A 283 -24.58 15.56 -9.03
N ALA A 284 -24.16 14.76 -8.04
CA ALA A 284 -24.94 14.54 -6.82
C ALA A 284 -25.19 15.86 -6.09
N LYS A 285 -24.15 16.67 -5.87
CA LYS A 285 -24.30 18.00 -5.26
C LYS A 285 -25.25 18.89 -6.08
N ALA A 286 -25.06 18.98 -7.39
CA ALA A 286 -25.91 19.80 -8.25
C ALA A 286 -27.41 19.39 -8.19
N LEU A 287 -27.70 18.09 -8.04
CA LEU A 287 -29.07 17.59 -7.87
C LEU A 287 -29.64 17.93 -6.48
N PHE A 288 -28.86 17.79 -5.41
CA PHE A 288 -29.31 18.12 -4.05
C PHE A 288 -29.57 19.63 -3.89
N ASP A 289 -28.66 20.47 -4.41
CA ASP A 289 -28.82 21.94 -4.37
C ASP A 289 -30.09 22.40 -5.12
N GLN A 290 -30.47 21.72 -6.21
CA GLN A 290 -31.72 21.99 -6.93
C GLN A 290 -32.96 21.59 -6.11
N HIS A 291 -32.92 20.46 -5.38
CA HIS A 291 -34.07 19.99 -4.61
C HIS A 291 -34.38 20.90 -3.41
N ASP A 292 -33.35 21.37 -2.71
CA ASP A 292 -33.51 22.31 -1.58
C ASP A 292 -34.09 23.66 -2.03
N SER A 293 -33.82 24.09 -3.27
CA SER A 293 -34.41 25.32 -3.83
C SER A 293 -35.91 25.20 -4.14
N ILE A 294 -36.44 23.99 -4.37
CA ILE A 294 -37.85 23.75 -4.71
C ILE A 294 -38.72 23.58 -3.45
N GLY A 295 -38.14 23.11 -2.34
CA GLY A 295 -38.85 22.89 -1.06
C GLY A 295 -38.96 24.12 -0.13
N SER A 296 -38.50 25.30 -0.57
CA SER A 296 -38.45 26.54 0.24
C SER A 296 -39.53 27.58 -0.10
N PHE A 297 -40.59 27.18 -0.80
CA PHE A 297 -41.79 28.00 -1.05
C PHE A 297 -42.95 27.64 -0.11
#